data_AF-A0A1H5RUY9-F1
#
_entry.id   AF-A0A1H5RUY9-F1
#
_cell.length_a   1.000
_cell.length_b   1.000
_cell.length_c   1.000
_cell.angle_alpha   90.00
_cell.angle_beta   90.00
_cell.angle_gamma   90.00
#
_symmetry.space_group_name_H-M   'P 1'
#
loop_
_entity.id
_entity.type
_entity.pdbx_description
1 polymer ?
#
loop_
_entity_poly.entity_id
_entity_poly.type
_entity_poly.pdbx_seq_one_letter_code
_entity_poly.pdbx_strand_id
1 'polypeptide(L)'
;MLDENEIMPFNFFAYGGKYSGQHGGMRYLIERDGEKPDFILRGNVWQGPYASCSVPKEKISSKEFDYSEEGRLELIDWLKDQYDTRLEEWDSAPSILEAEPYKH
;
A
#
# COMPACT_ATOMS: atom_id res chain seq x y z
N MET A 1 4.28 14.34 -1.76
CA MET A 1 4.36 13.69 -3.10
C MET A 1 4.92 12.35 -2.76
N LEU A 2 4.24 11.23 -3.01
CA LEU A 2 4.75 9.92 -2.57
C LEU A 2 6.16 9.72 -3.14
N ASP A 3 7.19 9.90 -2.34
CA ASP A 3 8.58 9.92 -2.79
C ASP A 3 9.44 8.98 -1.93
N GLU A 4 10.67 8.79 -2.37
CA GLU A 4 11.62 7.88 -1.73
C GLU A 4 12.03 8.30 -0.30
N ASN A 5 11.78 9.56 0.07
CA ASN A 5 12.07 10.13 1.39
C ASN A 5 10.85 10.04 2.31
N GLU A 6 9.63 10.03 1.77
CA GLU A 6 8.39 9.81 2.51
C GLU A 6 8.25 8.32 2.93
N ILE A 7 8.73 7.40 2.10
CA ILE A 7 8.67 5.94 2.36
C ILE A 7 9.93 5.46 3.11
N MET A 8 9.72 4.59 4.11
CA MET A 8 10.81 4.04 4.94
C MET A 8 11.90 3.34 4.11
N PRO A 9 13.19 3.46 4.50
CA PRO A 9 14.31 2.86 3.77
C PRO A 9 14.23 1.33 3.75
N PHE A 10 14.89 0.69 2.77
CA PHE A 10 14.87 -0.78 2.62
C PHE A 10 15.24 -1.52 3.90
N ASN A 11 16.21 -1.01 4.67
CA ASN A 11 16.62 -1.58 5.95
C ASN A 11 15.45 -1.78 6.93
N PHE A 12 14.43 -0.91 6.92
CA PHE A 12 13.27 -1.05 7.78
C PHE A 12 12.48 -2.34 7.46
N PHE A 13 12.25 -2.60 6.17
CA PHE A 13 11.59 -3.83 5.71
C PHE A 13 12.47 -5.05 5.94
N ALA A 14 13.80 -4.89 5.91
CA ALA A 14 14.72 -5.97 6.19
C ALA A 14 14.61 -6.52 7.62
N TYR A 15 14.27 -5.67 8.59
CA TYR A 15 13.98 -6.08 9.96
C TYR A 15 12.52 -6.54 10.16
N GLY A 16 11.75 -6.75 9.08
CA GLY A 16 10.35 -7.16 9.15
C GLY A 16 9.39 -6.02 9.49
N GLY A 17 9.81 -4.77 9.30
CA GLY A 17 8.95 -3.60 9.47
C GLY A 17 7.79 -3.61 8.47
N LYS A 18 6.60 -3.22 8.95
CA LYS A 18 5.43 -2.94 8.13
C LYS A 18 5.22 -1.44 8.09
N TYR A 19 5.01 -0.89 6.90
CA TYR A 19 4.84 0.55 6.72
C TYR A 19 3.48 0.81 6.07
N SER A 20 2.61 1.53 6.76
CA SER A 20 1.31 1.96 6.23
C SER A 20 1.22 3.47 6.17
N GLY A 21 0.49 3.96 5.19
CA GLY A 21 0.29 5.40 4.99
C GLY A 21 -1.01 5.71 4.27
N GLN A 22 -1.27 7.00 4.11
CA GLN A 22 -2.43 7.54 3.43
C GLN A 22 -2.01 8.74 2.59
N HIS A 23 -2.53 8.83 1.38
CA HIS A 23 -2.35 9.97 0.48
C HIS A 23 -3.67 10.23 -0.26
N GLY A 24 -4.28 11.41 -0.06
CA GLY A 24 -5.47 11.85 -0.82
C GLY A 24 -6.63 10.84 -0.90
N GLY A 25 -6.96 10.14 0.19
CA GLY A 25 -8.03 9.12 0.20
C GLY A 25 -7.57 7.71 -0.19
N MET A 26 -6.41 7.58 -0.84
CA MET A 26 -5.72 6.31 -1.05
C MET A 26 -5.01 5.89 0.24
N ARG A 27 -5.19 4.64 0.67
CA ARG A 27 -4.40 4.01 1.73
C ARG A 27 -3.47 2.99 1.11
N TYR A 28 -2.30 2.83 1.72
CA TYR A 28 -1.34 1.84 1.28
C TYR A 28 -0.64 1.15 2.45
N LEU A 29 -0.21 -0.09 2.24
CA LEU A 29 0.56 -0.90 3.17
C LEU A 29 1.68 -1.61 2.41
N ILE A 30 2.89 -1.40 2.86
CA ILE A 30 4.09 -2.06 2.39
C ILE A 30 4.54 -3.01 3.49
N GLU A 31 4.69 -4.28 3.15
CA GLU A 31 5.20 -5.29 4.06
C GLU A 31 6.14 -6.24 3.34
N ARG A 32 7.07 -6.83 4.11
CA ARG A 32 7.84 -7.97 3.64
C ARG A 32 6.99 -9.22 3.80
N ASP A 33 6.88 -9.99 2.72
CA ASP A 33 6.23 -11.30 2.70
C ASP A 33 7.26 -12.39 2.33
N GLY A 34 6.87 -13.65 2.47
CA GLY A 34 7.72 -14.81 2.22
C GLY A 34 8.57 -15.27 3.42
N GLU A 35 9.23 -16.41 3.25
CA GLU A 35 10.14 -17.02 4.22
C GLU A 35 11.59 -16.95 3.73
N LYS A 36 12.57 -17.06 4.63
CA LYS A 36 13.98 -17.16 4.19
C LYS A 36 14.15 -18.41 3.31
N PRO A 37 14.84 -18.32 2.17
CA PRO A 37 15.59 -17.17 1.62
C PRO A 37 14.79 -16.25 0.66
N ASP A 38 13.57 -16.63 0.30
CA ASP A 38 12.76 -16.01 -0.76
C ASP A 38 11.85 -14.89 -0.23
N PHE A 39 12.45 -13.88 0.40
CA PHE A 39 11.70 -12.69 0.79
C PHE A 39 11.25 -11.90 -0.43
N ILE A 40 10.06 -11.30 -0.34
CA ILE A 40 9.49 -10.38 -1.32
C ILE A 40 8.95 -9.12 -0.63
N LEU A 41 8.84 -8.03 -1.37
CA LEU A 41 8.13 -6.84 -0.93
C LEU A 41 6.73 -6.84 -1.52
N ARG A 42 5.71 -6.69 -0.67
CA ARG A 42 4.32 -6.59 -1.09
C ARG A 42 3.78 -5.19 -0.79
N GLY A 43 3.33 -4.51 -1.84
CA GLY A 43 2.58 -3.26 -1.75
C GLY A 43 1.10 -3.53 -1.91
N ASN A 44 0.28 -3.06 -0.98
CA ASN A 44 -1.17 -3.11 -1.05
C ASN A 44 -1.70 -1.68 -1.09
N VAL A 45 -2.63 -1.39 -1.99
CA VAL A 45 -3.36 -0.11 -2.05
C VAL A 45 -4.86 -0.33 -2.04
N TRP A 46 -5.59 0.54 -1.37
CA TRP A 46 -7.05 0.49 -1.32
C TRP A 46 -7.64 1.86 -1.01
N GLN A 47 -8.93 2.00 -1.27
CA GLN A 47 -9.67 3.21 -0.98
C GLN A 47 -9.96 3.30 0.53
N GLY A 48 -9.69 4.46 1.12
CA GLY A 48 -10.11 4.76 2.49
C GLY A 48 -11.64 4.69 2.67
N PRO A 49 -12.14 4.78 3.91
CA PRO A 49 -11.44 5.24 5.10
C PRO A 49 -10.90 4.12 6.00
N TYR A 50 -11.33 2.87 5.80
CA TYR A 50 -11.01 1.75 6.68
C TYR A 50 -9.63 1.12 6.43
N ALA A 51 -9.14 0.36 7.41
CA ALA A 51 -7.92 -0.43 7.27
C ALA A 51 -8.15 -1.66 6.38
N SER A 52 -7.08 -2.26 5.85
CA SER A 52 -7.14 -3.41 4.94
C SER A 52 -7.91 -4.61 5.51
N CYS A 53 -7.99 -4.78 6.84
CA CYS A 53 -8.77 -5.84 7.48
C CYS A 53 -10.29 -5.65 7.35
N SER A 54 -10.75 -4.42 7.16
CA SER A 54 -12.16 -4.05 7.05
C SER A 54 -12.57 -3.70 5.62
N VAL A 55 -11.71 -4.01 4.64
CA VAL A 55 -11.95 -3.83 3.21
C VAL A 55 -11.90 -5.20 2.54
N PRO A 56 -12.84 -5.54 1.64
CA PRO A 56 -12.79 -6.78 0.88
C PRO A 56 -11.47 -6.88 0.11
N LYS A 57 -10.82 -8.05 0.14
CA LYS A 57 -9.55 -8.27 -0.58
C LYS A 57 -9.64 -7.98 -2.08
N GLU A 58 -10.83 -8.12 -2.68
CA GLU A 58 -11.09 -7.80 -4.08
C GLU A 58 -10.94 -6.31 -4.42
N LYS A 59 -11.15 -5.42 -3.43
CA LYS A 59 -10.96 -3.97 -3.58
C LYS A 59 -9.53 -3.53 -3.23
N ILE A 60 -8.69 -4.45 -2.77
CA ILE A 60 -7.30 -4.18 -2.45
C ILE A 60 -6.48 -4.57 -3.67
N SER A 61 -5.83 -3.59 -4.29
CA SER A 61 -4.85 -3.87 -5.34
C SER A 61 -3.53 -4.22 -4.64
N SER A 62 -3.10 -5.47 -4.75
CA SER A 62 -1.82 -5.94 -4.24
C SER A 62 -0.84 -6.17 -5.39
N LYS A 63 0.42 -5.81 -5.18
CA LYS A 63 1.50 -6.07 -6.10
C LYS A 63 2.75 -6.50 -5.35
N GLU A 64 3.42 -7.50 -5.89
CA GLU A 64 4.66 -8.07 -5.34
C GLU A 64 5.84 -7.55 -6.14
N PHE A 65 6.94 -7.32 -5.43
CA PHE A 65 8.19 -6.77 -5.94
C PHE A 65 9.35 -7.53 -5.33
N ASP A 66 10.50 -7.45 -5.99
CA ASP A 66 11.72 -8.08 -5.51
C ASP A 66 12.15 -7.47 -4.16
N TYR A 67 12.68 -8.31 -3.28
CA TYR A 67 13.25 -7.89 -2.01
C TYR A 67 14.65 -7.30 -2.22
N SER A 68 14.68 -6.11 -2.82
CA SER A 68 15.87 -5.33 -3.09
C SER A 68 15.56 -3.84 -2.95
N GLU A 69 16.61 -3.01 -2.96
CA GLU A 69 16.44 -1.57 -2.99
C GLU A 69 15.80 -1.10 -4.31
N GLU A 70 16.09 -1.79 -5.42
CA GLU A 70 15.46 -1.56 -6.73
C GLU A 70 13.96 -1.87 -6.68
N GLY A 71 13.56 -3.02 -6.09
CA GLY A 71 12.16 -3.38 -5.91
C GLY A 71 11.41 -2.40 -5.02
N ARG A 72 12.09 -1.76 -4.05
CA ARG A 72 11.51 -0.64 -3.27
C ARG A 72 11.18 0.55 -4.17
N LEU A 73 12.09 0.93 -5.06
CA LEU A 73 11.88 2.06 -5.97
C LEU A 73 10.74 1.77 -6.95
N GLU A 74 10.70 0.56 -7.53
CA GLU A 74 9.59 0.13 -8.38
C GLU A 74 8.25 0.14 -7.65
N LEU A 75 8.23 -0.25 -6.38
CA LEU A 75 7.04 -0.19 -5.54
C LEU A 75 6.58 1.25 -5.34
N ILE A 76 7.50 2.18 -5.05
CA ILE A 76 7.19 3.60 -4.87
C ILE A 76 6.61 4.18 -6.16
N ASP A 77 7.21 3.88 -7.30
CA ASP A 77 6.72 4.36 -8.59
C ASP A 77 5.36 3.76 -8.94
N TRP A 78 5.12 2.49 -8.59
CA TRP A 78 3.79 1.90 -8.71
C TRP A 78 2.77 2.59 -7.80
N LEU A 79 3.12 2.94 -6.56
CA LEU A 79 2.22 3.68 -5.67
C LEU A 79 1.84 5.05 -6.25
N LYS A 80 2.80 5.77 -6.85
CA LYS A 80 2.53 7.03 -7.56
C LYS A 80 1.60 6.80 -8.73
N ASP A 81 1.88 5.80 -9.57
CA ASP A 81 1.06 5.45 -10.73
C ASP A 81 -0.38 5.10 -10.33
N GLN A 82 -0.56 4.34 -9.24
CA GLN A 82 -1.90 4.04 -8.70
C GLN A 82 -2.62 5.30 -8.22
N TYR A 83 -1.91 6.23 -7.59
CA TYR A 83 -2.47 7.49 -7.16
C TYR A 83 -2.89 8.36 -8.35
N ASP A 84 -1.99 8.57 -9.30
CA ASP A 84 -2.19 9.46 -10.44
C ASP A 84 -3.24 8.92 -11.44
N THR A 85 -3.25 7.61 -11.67
CA THR A 85 -4.19 6.97 -12.61
C THR A 85 -5.61 6.88 -12.04
N ARG A 86 -5.77 6.77 -10.72
CA ARG A 86 -7.07 6.55 -10.05
C ARG A 86 -7.47 7.72 -9.16
N LEU A 87 -6.99 8.93 -9.44
CA LEU A 87 -7.24 10.13 -8.64
C LEU A 87 -8.73 10.35 -8.33
N GLU A 88 -9.61 10.18 -9.33
CA GLU A 88 -11.07 10.32 -9.17
C GLU A 88 -11.65 9.28 -8.20
N GLU A 89 -11.11 8.05 -8.18
CA GLU A 89 -11.51 7.01 -7.23
C GLU A 89 -11.10 7.39 -5.82
N TRP A 90 -9.88 7.92 -5.65
CA TRP A 90 -9.37 8.32 -4.34
C TRP A 90 -10.09 9.55 -3.78
N ASP A 91 -10.40 10.54 -4.62
CA ASP A 91 -11.17 11.73 -4.25
C ASP A 91 -12.62 11.40 -3.90
N SER A 92 -13.19 10.38 -4.55
CA SER A 92 -14.53 9.85 -4.26
C SER A 92 -14.54 8.90 -3.04
N ALA A 93 -13.45 8.82 -2.28
CA ALA A 93 -13.39 7.99 -1.08
C ALA A 93 -14.51 8.38 -0.09
N PRO A 94 -15.40 7.44 0.28
CA PRO A 94 -16.50 7.73 1.17
C PRO A 94 -15.99 8.15 2.55
N SER A 95 -16.73 9.05 3.19
CA SER A 95 -16.43 9.40 4.58
C SER A 95 -16.66 8.20 5.50
N ILE A 96 -16.10 8.22 6.71
CA ILE A 96 -16.30 7.13 7.69
C ILE A 96 -17.77 6.91 8.07
N LEU A 97 -18.64 7.88 7.81
CA LEU A 97 -20.08 7.80 8.05
C LEU A 97 -20.84 7.11 6.91
N GLU A 98 -20.30 7.13 5.70
CA GLU A 98 -20.92 6.59 4.48
C GLU A 98 -20.32 5.24 4.07
N ALA A 99 -19.08 4.98 4.48
CA ALA A 99 -18.40 3.73 4.20
C ALA A 99 -19.00 2.60 5.06
N GLU A 100 -19.40 1.50 4.42
CA GLU A 100 -19.77 0.28 5.15
C GLU A 100 -18.51 -0.56 5.43
N PRO A 101 -18.13 -0.80 6.70
CA PRO A 101 -17.01 -1.67 7.01
C PRO A 101 -17.37 -3.11 6.64
N TYR A 102 -16.43 -3.83 6.05
CA TYR A 102 -16.60 -5.26 5.81
C TYR A 102 -16.80 -5.98 7.15
N LYS A 103 -17.95 -6.63 7.33
CA LYS A 103 -18.26 -7.48 8.48
C LYS A 103 -17.94 -8.92 8.10
N HIS A 104 -16.99 -9.53 8.82
CA HIS A 104 -16.65 -10.95 8.72
C HIS A 104 -17.82 -11.86 9.08
#